data_AF-A0A078S6S6-F1
#
_entry.id   AF-A0A078S6S6-F1
#
_cell.length_a   1.000
_cell.length_b   1.000
_cell.length_c   1.000
_cell.angle_alpha   90.00
_cell.angle_beta   90.00
_cell.angle_gamma   90.00
#
_symmetry.space_group_name_H-M   'P 1'
#
loop_
_entity.id
_entity.type
_entity.pdbx_description
1 polymer ?
#
loop_
_entity_poly.entity_id
_entity_poly.type
_entity_poly.pdbx_seq_one_letter_code
_entity_poly.pdbx_strand_id
1 'polypeptide(L)' 'MVRHLVKPGITGWAQVTGYRGETKELWQMEGRVQRDVWYLEHWTFLLDLYIIYKTIRNAIQGEKEAY' A
#
# COMPACT_ATOMS: atom_id res chain seq x y z
N MET A 1 3.99 -10.19 -14.79
CA MET A 1 3.14 -9.60 -15.85
C MET A 1 1.67 -9.39 -15.44
N VAL A 2 1.26 -9.64 -14.19
CA VAL A 2 -0.15 -9.50 -13.72
C VAL A 2 -0.48 -8.11 -13.13
N ARG A 3 0.53 -7.35 -12.67
CA ARG A 3 0.35 -6.02 -12.02
C ARG A 3 -0.15 -4.91 -12.96
N HIS A 4 -0.06 -5.09 -14.28
CA HIS A 4 -0.58 -4.10 -15.25
C HIS A 4 -2.09 -4.24 -15.54
N LEU A 5 -2.73 -5.30 -15.06
CA LEU A 5 -4.16 -5.54 -15.28
C LEU A 5 -5.04 -4.76 -14.31
N VAL A 6 -4.47 -4.25 -13.22
CA VAL A 6 -5.22 -3.55 -12.18
C VAL A 6 -4.64 -2.15 -12.04
N LYS A 7 -5.51 -1.14 -12.20
CA LYS A 7 -5.12 0.25 -11.95
C LYS A 7 -4.62 0.37 -10.52
N PRO A 8 -3.51 1.10 -10.26
CA PRO A 8 -3.05 1.31 -8.90
C PRO A 8 -4.16 1.96 -8.08
N GLY A 9 -4.45 1.39 -6.91
CA GLY A 9 -5.39 1.98 -5.95
C GLY A 9 -4.83 3.29 -5.37
N ILE A 10 -5.73 4.14 -4.88
CA ILE A 10 -5.37 5.40 -4.21
C ILE A 10 -4.66 5.12 -2.87
N THR A 11 -5.15 4.12 -2.13
CA THR A 11 -4.55 3.60 -0.88
C THR A 11 -4.53 2.06 -0.89
N GLY A 12 -3.65 1.43 -0.10
CA GLY A 12 -3.54 -0.02 0.01
C GLY A 12 -2.58 -0.46 1.11
N TRP A 13 -2.63 -1.75 1.46
CA TRP A 13 -1.81 -2.33 2.53
C TRP A 13 -0.31 -2.06 2.33
N ALA A 14 0.17 -2.12 1.09
CA ALA A 14 1.55 -1.79 0.75
C ALA A 14 1.94 -0.34 1.11
N GLN A 15 1.05 0.64 0.89
CA GLN A 15 1.33 2.05 1.22
C GLN A 15 1.35 2.28 2.72
N VAL A 16 0.45 1.63 3.46
CA VAL A 16 0.35 1.74 4.93
C VAL A 16 1.53 1.07 5.65
N THR A 17 2.21 0.14 4.98
CA THR A 17 3.38 -0.60 5.48
C THR A 17 4.71 -0.09 4.93
N GLY A 18 4.72 1.10 4.31
CA GLY A 18 5.96 1.82 3.96
C GLY A 18 6.40 1.72 2.50
N TYR A 19 5.57 1.22 1.58
CA TYR A 19 5.87 1.14 0.14
C TYR A 19 5.17 2.25 -0.65
N ARG A 20 5.14 3.46 -0.08
CA ARG A 20 4.60 4.68 -0.70
C ARG A 20 5.71 5.34 -1.54
N GLY A 21 5.37 5.88 -2.72
CA GLY A 21 6.33 6.59 -3.60
C GLY A 21 6.87 5.78 -4.79
N GLU A 22 7.84 6.39 -5.48
CA GLU A 22 8.55 5.80 -6.63
C GLU A 22 9.39 4.61 -6.17
N THR A 23 8.93 3.40 -6.51
CA THR A 23 9.77 2.20 -6.40
C THR A 23 10.80 2.22 -7.52
N LYS A 24 11.96 2.84 -7.27
CA LYS A 24 13.08 2.94 -8.23
C LYS A 24 13.82 1.61 -8.39
N GLU A 25 13.64 0.72 -7.42
CA GLU A 25 14.47 -0.46 -7.26
C GLU A 25 13.64 -1.76 -7.28
N LEU A 26 14.20 -2.82 -7.88
CA LEU A 26 13.52 -4.09 -8.14
C LEU A 26 13.00 -4.75 -6.84
N TRP A 27 13.75 -4.69 -5.75
CA TRP A 27 13.33 -5.27 -4.46
C TRP A 27 12.13 -4.52 -3.85
N GLN A 28 11.99 -3.22 -4.11
CA GLN A 28 10.86 -2.44 -3.62
C GLN A 28 9.59 -2.80 -4.41
N MET A 29 9.74 -3.07 -5.71
CA MET A 29 8.64 -3.57 -6.53
C MET A 29 8.17 -4.94 -6.08
N GLU A 30 9.09 -5.85 -5.78
CA GLU A 30 8.77 -7.18 -5.27
C GLU A 30 8.07 -7.11 -3.91
N GLY A 31 8.58 -6.29 -2.99
CA GLY A 31 7.97 -6.08 -1.68
C GLY A 31 6.56 -5.48 -1.74
N ARG A 32 6.24 -4.67 -2.76
CA ARG A 32 4.88 -4.19 -3.00
C ARG A 32 3.96 -5.33 -3.45
N VAL A 33 4.41 -6.13 -4.41
CA VAL A 33 3.62 -7.28 -4.92
C VAL A 33 3.32 -8.27 -3.81
N GLN A 34 4.31 -8.61 -2.97
CA GLN A 34 4.10 -9.53 -1.85
C GLN A 34 3.05 -9.02 -0.86
N ARG A 35 3.02 -7.70 -0.60
CA ARG A 35 2.03 -7.08 0.31
C ARG A 35 0.65 -7.00 -0.29
N ASP A 36 0.56 -6.75 -1.60
CA ASP A 36 -0.72 -6.80 -2.32
C ASP A 36 -1.27 -8.23 -2.32
N VAL A 37 -0.43 -9.25 -2.53
CA VAL A 37 -0.83 -10.67 -2.42
C VAL A 37 -1.28 -11.00 -1.00
N TRP A 38 -0.50 -10.62 0.01
CA TRP A 38 -0.87 -10.85 1.41
C TRP A 38 -2.21 -10.21 1.78
N TYR A 39 -2.46 -8.99 1.30
CA TYR A 39 -3.73 -8.29 1.49
C TYR A 39 -4.90 -9.05 0.88
N LEU A 40 -4.74 -9.61 -0.34
CA LEU A 40 -5.77 -10.42 -0.97
C LEU A 40 -6.02 -11.73 -0.21
N GLU A 41 -4.98 -12.38 0.29
CA GLU A 41 -5.09 -13.62 1.06
C GLU A 41 -5.74 -13.41 2.44
N HIS A 42 -5.50 -12.26 3.08
CA HIS A 42 -5.99 -11.92 4.41
C HIS A 42 -7.10 -10.87 4.39
N TRP A 43 -7.74 -10.72 3.23
CA TRP A 43 -8.74 -9.68 3.05
C TRP A 43 -9.88 -9.85 4.05
N THR A 44 -10.12 -8.79 4.83
CA THR A 44 -11.25 -8.68 5.75
C THR A 44 -11.75 -7.25 5.75
N PHE A 45 -13.04 -7.06 6.02
CA PHE A 45 -13.63 -5.73 6.14
C PHE A 45 -12.94 -4.86 7.21
N LEU A 46 -12.49 -5.47 8.31
CA LEU A 46 -11.76 -4.77 9.37
C LEU A 46 -10.38 -4.29 8.90
N LEU A 47 -9.71 -5.06 8.04
CA LEU A 47 -8.43 -4.67 7.45
C LEU A 47 -8.60 -3.40 6.59
N ASP A 48 -9.69 -3.30 5.84
CA ASP A 48 -10.00 -2.10 5.04
C ASP A 48 -10.24 -0.87 5.93
N LEU A 49 -11.00 -1.01 7.01
CA LEU A 49 -11.19 0.07 7.98
C LEU A 49 -9.86 0.50 8.62
N TYR A 50 -8.98 -0.45 8.92
CA TYR A 50 -7.66 -0.15 9.47
C TYR A 50 -6.75 0.59 8.47
N ILE A 51 -6.77 0.20 7.19
CA ILE A 51 -6.04 0.88 6.11
C ILE A 51 -6.55 2.32 5.97
N ILE A 52 -7.87 2.54 6.00
CA ILE A 52 -8.47 3.88 5.94
C ILE A 52 -8.04 4.71 7.16
N TYR A 53 -8.15 4.16 8.38
CA TYR A 53 -7.74 4.86 9.60
C TYR A 53 -6.27 5.28 9.56
N LYS A 54 -5.35 4.36 9.20
CA LYS A 54 -3.92 4.67 9.06
C LYS A 54 -3.67 5.70 7.96
N THR A 55 -4.40 5.64 6.85
CA THR A 55 -4.31 6.62 5.77
C THR A 55 -4.70 8.02 6.25
N ILE A 56 -5.82 8.15 6.95
CA ILE A 56 -6.30 9.44 7.50
C ILE A 56 -5.33 9.95 8.57
N ARG A 57 -4.88 9.07 9.48
CA ARG A 57 -3.90 9.42 10.51
C ARG A 57 -2.62 9.96 9.88
N ASN A 58 -2.06 9.27 8.89
CA ASN A 58 -0.83 9.71 8.22
C ASN A 58 -1.04 11.02 7.45
N ALA A 59 -2.22 11.23 6.85
CA ALA A 59 -2.58 12.48 6.18
C ALA A 59 -2.66 13.66 7.17
N ILE A 60 -3.20 13.45 8.37
CA ILE A 60 -3.32 14.47 9.42
C ILE A 60 -1.98 14.72 10.12
N GLN A 61 -1.17 13.68 10.36
CA GLN A 61 0.15 13.81 11.00
C GLN A 61 1.19 14.47 10.10
N GLY A 62 0.95 14.60 8.79
CA GLY A 62 1.88 15.23 7.86
C GLY A 62 3.20 14.48 7.78
N GLU A 63 3.19 13.25 7.25
CA GLU A 63 4.44 12.52 7.03
C GLU A 63 5.29 13.20 5.93
N LYS A 64 6.53 13.56 6.31
CA LYS A 64 7.59 14.10 5.44
C LYS A 64 8.08 13.13 4.35
N GLU A 65 7.66 11.86 4.41
CA GLU A 65 8.03 10.78 3.49
C GLU A 65 7.05 10.66 2.30
N ALA A 66 6.25 11.70 2.03
CA ALA A 66 5.34 11.76 0.88
C ALA A 66 6.02 12.20 -0.44
N TYR A 67 7.35 12.07 -0.54
CA TYR A 67 8.13 12.34 -1.74
C TYR A 67 8.75 11.07 -2.32
#